data_AF-A0A3S5AZW0-F1
#
_entry.id   AF-A0A3S5AZW0-F1
#
_cell.length_a   1.000
_cell.length_b   1.000
_cell.length_c   1.000
_cell.angle_alpha   90.00
_cell.angle_beta   90.00
_cell.angle_gamma   90.00
#
_symmetry.space_group_name_H-M   'P 1'
#
loop_
_entity.id
_entity.type
_entity.pdbx_description
1 polymer ?
#
loop_
_entity_poly.entity_id
_entity_poly.type
_entity_poly.pdbx_seq_one_letter_code
_entity_poly.pdbx_strand_id
1 'polypeptide(L)'
;MVKFNKRGTKLRRASRNLPRVTPDHLTFLDESPDYCRHPYRPGSPGTTGRKCLLEGSPGGGHCSQLCCGRGYKNVTEVVEEKCNCRFHWCCQVECETCARRELGHVCN
;
A
#
# COMPACT_ATOMS: atom_id res chain seq x y z
N MET A 1 -8.23 6.12 19.14
CA MET A 1 -9.70 6.00 19.13
C MET A 1 -10.38 7.08 19.96
N VAL A 2 -11.34 7.77 19.37
CA VAL A 2 -12.21 8.76 20.02
C VAL A 2 -13.67 8.34 19.89
N LYS A 3 -14.53 8.84 20.77
CA LYS A 3 -15.98 8.65 20.71
C LYS A 3 -16.68 9.94 21.06
N PHE A 4 -17.92 10.08 20.61
CA PHE A 4 -18.75 11.21 21.02
C PHE A 4 -19.12 11.13 22.50
N ASN A 5 -19.30 12.29 23.14
CA ASN A 5 -19.96 12.38 24.44
C ASN A 5 -21.43 11.91 24.33
N LYS A 6 -22.10 11.68 25.46
CA LYS A 6 -23.52 11.24 25.49
C LYS A 6 -24.48 12.15 24.70
N ARG A 7 -24.11 13.41 24.46
CA ARG A 7 -24.91 14.41 23.75
C ARG A 7 -24.54 14.55 22.26
N GLY A 8 -23.54 13.82 21.75
CA GLY A 8 -23.08 13.90 20.36
C GLY A 8 -22.26 15.15 20.00
N THR A 9 -21.98 16.06 20.93
CA THR A 9 -21.45 17.40 20.60
C THR A 9 -19.93 17.53 20.63
N LYS A 10 -19.22 16.62 21.30
CA LYS A 10 -17.76 16.69 21.46
C LYS A 10 -17.12 15.31 21.42
N LEU A 11 -15.97 15.21 20.76
CA LEU A 11 -15.13 14.02 20.76
C LEU A 11 -14.35 13.92 22.08
N ARG A 12 -14.28 12.71 22.63
CA ARG A 12 -13.51 12.38 23.83
C ARG A 12 -12.75 11.08 23.58
N ARG A 13 -11.69 10.85 24.36
CA ARG A 13 -10.96 9.58 24.34
C ARG A 13 -11.91 8.42 24.66
N ALA A 14 -11.80 7.33 23.89
CA ALA A 14 -12.67 6.17 24.05
C ALA A 14 -12.45 5.46 25.41
N SER A 15 -11.20 5.41 25.89
CA SER A 15 -10.75 4.83 27.15
C SER A 15 -9.72 5.74 27.85
N ARG A 16 -9.60 5.64 29.18
CA ARG A 16 -8.60 6.38 29.98
C ARG A 16 -7.17 5.89 29.72
N ASN A 17 -7.02 4.64 29.28
CA ASN A 17 -5.71 4.02 28.98
C ASN A 17 -5.13 4.51 27.64
N LEU A 18 -5.93 5.22 26.84
CA LEU A 18 -5.46 5.79 25.58
C LEU A 18 -4.73 7.12 25.82
N PRO A 19 -3.65 7.39 25.06
CA PRO A 19 -2.92 8.66 25.11
C PRO A 19 -3.85 9.86 24.96
N ARG A 20 -3.45 11.00 25.57
CA ARG A 20 -4.12 12.28 25.32
C ARG A 20 -3.99 12.64 23.83
N VAL A 21 -5.09 13.09 23.23
CA VAL A 21 -5.13 13.51 21.84
C VAL A 21 -4.76 14.99 21.78
N THR A 22 -3.75 15.33 20.99
CA THR A 22 -3.37 16.70 20.63
C THR A 22 -3.87 17.03 19.23
N PRO A 23 -3.87 18.31 18.81
CA PRO A 23 -4.25 18.70 17.45
C PRO A 23 -3.43 18.01 16.34
N ASP A 24 -2.19 17.60 16.62
CA ASP A 24 -1.30 16.95 15.66
C ASP A 24 -1.57 15.45 15.49
N HIS A 25 -2.50 14.87 16.25
CA HIS A 25 -2.83 13.45 16.18
C HIS A 25 -3.97 13.18 15.19
N LEU A 26 -3.74 12.23 14.27
CA LEU A 26 -4.84 11.62 13.51
C LEU A 26 -5.67 10.73 14.44
N THR A 27 -6.99 10.95 14.48
CA THR A 27 -7.92 10.15 15.29
C THR A 27 -9.02 9.53 14.46
N PHE A 28 -9.52 8.39 14.93
CA PHE A 28 -10.57 7.61 14.28
C PHE A 28 -11.68 7.24 15.27
N LEU A 29 -12.88 7.07 14.73
CA LEU A 29 -14.08 6.67 15.46
C LEU A 29 -14.23 5.15 15.51
N ASP A 30 -14.04 4.50 14.36
CA ASP A 30 -14.24 3.06 14.16
C ASP A 30 -12.92 2.37 13.81
N GLU A 31 -12.80 1.11 14.22
CA GLU A 31 -11.67 0.27 13.86
C GLU A 31 -11.66 -0.04 12.36
N SER A 32 -10.45 -0.25 11.83
CA SER A 32 -10.28 -0.64 10.44
C SER A 32 -10.83 -2.06 10.20
N PRO A 33 -11.58 -2.29 9.11
CA PRO A 33 -12.05 -3.62 8.74
C PRO A 33 -10.91 -4.53 8.28
N ASP A 34 -11.22 -5.81 8.07
CA ASP A 34 -10.36 -6.72 7.32
C ASP A 34 -10.37 -6.35 5.83
N TYR A 35 -9.20 -6.01 5.28
CA TYR A 35 -9.00 -5.64 3.88
C TYR A 35 -8.53 -6.80 2.99
N CYS A 36 -8.38 -8.00 3.55
CA CYS A 36 -7.78 -9.12 2.84
C CYS A 36 -8.68 -9.72 1.75
N ARG A 37 -9.98 -9.82 2.01
CA ARG A 37 -10.94 -10.57 1.16
C ARG A 37 -12.02 -9.67 0.55
N HIS A 38 -12.49 -10.04 -0.63
CA HIS A 38 -13.64 -9.41 -1.28
C HIS A 38 -14.88 -10.35 -1.26
N PRO A 39 -16.10 -9.84 -1.01
CA PRO A 39 -16.42 -8.53 -0.45
C PRO A 39 -16.53 -8.60 1.08
N TYR A 40 -15.72 -7.84 1.82
CA TYR A 40 -16.03 -7.59 3.24
C TYR A 40 -16.78 -6.26 3.46
N ARG A 41 -16.58 -5.25 2.59
CA ARG A 41 -17.38 -4.01 2.52
C ARG A 41 -17.36 -3.40 1.10
N PRO A 42 -18.36 -2.56 0.74
CA PRO A 42 -18.29 -1.74 -0.47
C PRO A 42 -17.03 -0.87 -0.45
N GLY A 43 -16.26 -0.87 -1.55
CA GLY A 43 -15.08 -0.01 -1.72
C GLY A 43 -13.73 -0.67 -1.44
N SER A 44 -13.67 -1.92 -0.96
CA SER A 44 -12.41 -2.67 -0.88
C SER A 44 -12.44 -3.95 -1.74
N PRO A 45 -11.55 -4.06 -2.75
CA PRO A 45 -11.49 -5.22 -3.65
C PRO A 45 -10.68 -6.41 -3.08
N GLY A 46 -10.19 -6.35 -1.84
CA GLY A 46 -9.29 -7.36 -1.27
C GLY A 46 -7.84 -7.18 -1.70
N THR A 47 -6.96 -8.13 -1.32
CA THR A 47 -5.52 -8.08 -1.65
C THR A 47 -5.05 -9.11 -2.68
N THR A 48 -5.93 -9.97 -3.16
CA THR A 48 -5.62 -10.95 -4.21
C THR A 48 -5.20 -10.24 -5.50
N GLY A 49 -4.17 -10.74 -6.17
CA GLY A 49 -3.64 -10.15 -7.40
C GLY A 49 -2.77 -8.90 -7.22
N ARG A 50 -2.55 -8.44 -5.98
CA ARG A 50 -1.65 -7.29 -5.71
C ARG A 50 -0.19 -7.71 -5.78
N LYS A 51 0.65 -6.84 -6.37
CA LYS A 51 2.11 -6.96 -6.28
C LYS A 51 2.58 -6.74 -4.85
N CYS A 52 3.49 -7.58 -4.37
CA CYS A 52 4.08 -7.50 -3.03
C CYS A 52 5.60 -7.56 -3.10
N LEU A 53 6.25 -7.07 -2.04
CA LEU A 53 7.70 -7.13 -1.88
C LEU A 53 8.07 -8.35 -1.01
N LEU A 54 9.26 -8.93 -1.23
CA LEU A 54 9.77 -9.96 -0.33
C LEU A 54 10.25 -9.35 0.99
N GLU A 55 10.32 -10.17 2.03
CA GLU A 55 10.97 -9.80 3.28
C GLU A 55 12.42 -9.35 3.01
N GLY A 56 12.82 -8.24 3.65
CA GLY A 56 14.15 -7.64 3.46
C GLY A 56 14.29 -6.72 2.23
N SER A 57 13.29 -6.61 1.38
CA SER A 57 13.25 -5.56 0.34
C SER A 57 12.97 -4.18 0.96
N PRO A 58 13.61 -3.10 0.47
CA PRO A 58 13.30 -1.75 0.94
C PRO A 58 11.85 -1.36 0.63
N GLY A 59 11.18 -0.74 1.60
CA GLY A 59 9.80 -0.28 1.46
C GLY A 59 8.82 -1.05 2.33
N GLY A 60 7.52 -0.85 2.10
CA GLY A 60 6.44 -1.56 2.78
C GLY A 60 5.62 -2.39 1.80
N GLY A 61 4.68 -3.18 2.32
CA GLY A 61 3.84 -4.06 1.49
C GLY A 61 4.48 -5.43 1.24
N HIS A 62 5.13 -5.98 2.27
CA HIS A 62 5.70 -7.32 2.19
C HIS A 62 4.62 -8.38 1.98
N CYS A 63 4.95 -9.44 1.25
CA CYS A 63 4.01 -10.51 0.93
C CYS A 63 3.45 -11.21 2.18
N SER A 64 4.21 -11.27 3.28
CA SER A 64 3.75 -11.83 4.57
C SER A 64 2.50 -11.12 5.10
N GLN A 65 2.49 -9.78 5.00
CA GLN A 65 1.39 -8.93 5.45
C GLN A 65 0.34 -8.74 4.36
N LEU A 66 0.77 -8.38 3.15
CA LEU A 66 -0.15 -8.00 2.06
C LEU A 66 -1.00 -9.16 1.57
N CYS A 67 -0.43 -10.37 1.52
CA CYS A 67 -1.14 -11.55 1.06
C CYS A 67 -1.90 -12.27 2.18
N CYS A 68 -1.86 -11.75 3.42
CA CYS A 68 -2.61 -12.26 4.57
C CYS A 68 -2.45 -13.77 4.78
N GLY A 69 -1.23 -14.30 4.62
CA GLY A 69 -0.93 -15.73 4.76
C GLY A 69 -1.42 -16.63 3.62
N ARG A 70 -2.04 -16.11 2.55
CA ARG A 70 -2.47 -16.91 1.38
C ARG A 70 -1.32 -17.34 0.45
N GLY A 71 -0.11 -16.86 0.73
CA GLY A 71 1.04 -17.00 -0.14
C GLY A 71 0.99 -16.07 -1.36
N TYR A 72 1.99 -16.19 -2.21
CA TYR A 72 2.18 -15.40 -3.42
C TYR A 72 2.76 -16.27 -4.52
N LYS A 73 2.55 -15.86 -5.76
CA LYS A 73 3.16 -16.45 -6.96
C LYS A 73 4.23 -15.54 -7.53
N ASN A 74 5.26 -16.15 -8.12
CA ASN A 74 6.30 -15.45 -8.84
C ASN A 74 5.86 -15.25 -10.28
N VAL A 75 5.96 -14.03 -10.78
CA VAL A 75 5.60 -13.66 -12.15
C VAL A 75 6.80 -12.98 -12.78
N THR A 76 7.28 -13.51 -13.90
CA THR A 76 8.30 -12.81 -14.70
C THR A 76 7.60 -11.87 -15.67
N GLU A 77 7.81 -10.58 -15.50
CA GLU A 77 7.26 -9.54 -16.38
C GLU A 77 8.39 -8.98 -17.25
N VAL A 78 8.06 -8.66 -18.50
CA VAL A 78 8.96 -7.91 -19.38
C VAL A 78 8.57 -6.44 -19.26
N VAL A 79 9.47 -5.64 -18.69
CA VAL A 79 9.30 -4.20 -18.53
C VAL A 79 10.08 -3.50 -19.63
N GLU A 80 9.40 -2.64 -20.38
CA GLU A 80 10.06 -1.76 -21.34
C GLU A 80 10.52 -0.49 -20.63
N GLU A 81 11.79 -0.13 -20.80
CA GLU A 81 12.39 1.07 -20.22
C GLU A 81 13.18 1.84 -21.26
N LYS A 82 13.31 3.16 -21.03
CA LYS A 82 14.20 3.99 -21.83
C LYS A 82 15.62 3.81 -21.35
N CYS A 83 16.50 3.38 -22.24
CA CYS A 83 17.89 3.05 -21.97
C CYS A 83 18.80 3.78 -22.96
N ASN A 84 20.11 3.76 -22.70
CA ASN A 84 21.13 4.31 -23.60
C ASN A 84 20.87 5.75 -24.05
N CYS A 85 20.26 6.56 -23.17
CA CYS A 85 19.85 7.92 -23.49
C CYS A 85 21.06 8.82 -23.76
N ARG A 86 21.02 9.52 -24.89
CA ARG A 86 22.01 10.52 -25.29
C ARG A 86 21.37 11.89 -25.31
N PHE A 87 22.05 12.84 -24.69
CA PHE A 87 21.63 14.24 -24.72
C PHE A 87 22.32 14.96 -25.88
N HIS A 88 21.51 15.56 -26.75
CA HIS A 88 21.95 16.42 -27.83
C HIS A 88 21.79 17.86 -27.38
N TRP A 89 22.92 18.54 -27.17
CA TRP A 89 22.95 19.93 -26.73
C TRP A 89 22.08 20.80 -27.66
N CYS A 90 21.12 21.53 -27.07
CA CYS A 90 20.06 22.32 -27.74
C CYS A 90 19.05 21.47 -28.56
N CYS A 91 17.96 20.89 -28.03
CA CYS A 91 17.51 20.59 -26.66
C CYS A 91 16.79 19.22 -26.69
N GLN A 92 17.46 18.17 -27.15
CA GLN A 92 16.82 16.87 -27.43
C GLN A 92 17.48 15.74 -26.65
N VAL A 93 16.66 14.84 -26.10
CA VAL A 93 17.11 13.58 -25.51
C VAL A 93 16.64 12.47 -26.43
N GLU A 94 17.57 11.67 -26.94
CA GLU A 94 17.28 10.47 -27.72
C GLU A 94 17.58 9.24 -26.88
N CYS A 95 16.61 8.33 -26.75
CA CYS A 95 16.76 7.10 -25.99
C CYS A 95 16.30 5.91 -26.83
N GLU A 96 16.91 4.75 -26.56
CA GLU A 96 16.44 3.47 -27.08
C GLU A 96 15.34 2.91 -26.16
N THR A 97 14.48 2.05 -26.69
CA THR A 97 13.56 1.24 -25.87
C THR A 97 14.21 -0.12 -25.62
N CYS A 98 14.60 -0.39 -24.37
CA CYS A 98 15.09 -1.69 -23.95
C CYS A 98 13.98 -2.49 -23.27
N ALA A 99 14.03 -3.81 -23.40
CA ALA A 99 13.18 -4.72 -22.64
C ALA A 99 14.02 -5.41 -21.55
N ARG A 100 13.56 -5.35 -20.30
CA ARG A 100 14.18 -6.00 -19.15
C ARG A 100 13.22 -6.99 -18.52
N ARG A 101 13.70 -8.19 -18.19
CA ARG A 101 12.92 -9.18 -17.46
C ARG A 101 13.07 -8.93 -15.97
N GLU A 102 11.94 -8.73 -15.30
CA GLU A 102 11.88 -8.58 -13.85
C GLU A 102 11.08 -9.73 -13.23
N LEU A 103 11.57 -10.24 -12.09
CA LEU A 103 10.82 -11.16 -11.26
C LEU A 103 9.98 -10.35 -10.27
N GLY A 104 8.65 -10.41 -10.43
CA GLY A 104 7.68 -9.85 -9.49
C GLY A 104 7.00 -10.92 -8.65
N HIS A 105 6.38 -10.50 -7.55
CA HIS A 105 5.60 -11.36 -6.65
C HIS A 105 4.18 -10.84 -6.54
N VAL A 106 3.19 -11.73 -6.66
CA VAL A 106 1.77 -11.37 -6.70
C VAL A 106 0.98 -12.24 -5.71
N CYS A 107 0.14 -11.64 -4.88
CA CYS A 107 -0.69 -12.37 -3.92
C CYS A 107 -1.70 -13.30 -4.61
N ASN A 108 -1.90 -14.48 -4.01
CA ASN A 108 -2.90 -15.47 -4.43
C ASN A 108 -4.35 -15.03 -4.15
#